data_AF-A0A0E4FXN8-F1
#
_entry.id   AF-A0A0E4FXN8-F1
#
_cell.length_a   1.000
_cell.length_b   1.000
_cell.length_c   1.000
_cell.angle_alpha   90.00
_cell.angle_beta   90.00
_cell.angle_gamma   90.00
#
_symmetry.space_group_name_H-M   'P 1'
#
loop_
_entity.id
_entity.type
_entity.pdbx_description
1 polymer ?
#
loop_
_entity_poly.entity_id
_entity_poly.type
_entity_poly.pdbx_seq_one_letter_code
_entity_poly.pdbx_strand_id
1 'polypeptide(L)'
;MRAEGGWYEEDCQWSIAAVVHPIGFTRTIKIEGKPDRTEMEIAHETLRNWFPDWFETFCGIRIEPGQSIVRDQQIFDRDNRGNYVVTAAWGDWAHWVPEGKVGVVAKRASDHTEKWFLVDKAIYGQRFVIDLTRDTEITKPERP
;
A
#
# COMPACT_ATOMS: atom_id res chain seq x y z
N MET A 1 -2.44 -24.35 3.60
CA MET A 1 -2.54 -23.06 2.87
C MET A 1 -2.55 -23.38 1.38
N ARG A 2 -3.56 -22.91 0.62
CA ARG A 2 -3.68 -23.10 -0.83
C ARG A 2 -4.52 -21.96 -1.40
N ALA A 3 -4.14 -21.41 -2.55
CA ALA A 3 -4.97 -20.42 -3.24
C ALA A 3 -6.29 -21.03 -3.72
N GLU A 4 -7.38 -20.26 -3.60
CA GLU A 4 -8.68 -20.66 -4.15
C GLU A 4 -8.59 -20.82 -5.67
N GLY A 5 -9.22 -21.86 -6.21
CA GLY A 5 -9.11 -22.19 -7.64
C GLY A 5 -7.77 -22.79 -8.08
N GLY A 6 -6.74 -22.81 -7.22
CA GLY A 6 -5.45 -23.46 -7.49
C GLY A 6 -4.53 -22.73 -8.45
N TRP A 7 -4.88 -21.51 -8.87
CA TRP A 7 -4.00 -20.61 -9.60
C TRP A 7 -3.24 -19.71 -8.61
N TYR A 8 -1.98 -19.39 -8.92
CA TYR A 8 -1.14 -18.53 -8.11
C TYR A 8 -0.63 -17.37 -8.97
N GLU A 9 -0.98 -16.16 -8.57
CA GLU A 9 -0.41 -14.91 -9.06
C GLU A 9 1.13 -14.89 -8.89
N GLU A 10 1.83 -14.43 -9.92
CA GLU A 10 3.27 -14.55 -10.11
C GLU A 10 4.08 -13.69 -9.14
N ASP A 11 3.62 -12.49 -8.80
CA ASP A 11 4.39 -11.52 -8.02
C ASP A 11 4.33 -11.81 -6.51
N CYS A 12 3.18 -12.27 -6.02
CA CYS A 12 2.94 -12.46 -4.59
C CYS A 12 2.51 -13.88 -4.23
N GLN A 13 1.60 -14.52 -4.96
CA GLN A 13 1.02 -15.79 -4.50
C GLN A 13 1.96 -16.99 -4.65
N TRP A 14 2.96 -16.94 -5.53
CA TRP A 14 4.02 -17.96 -5.61
C TRP A 14 4.65 -18.26 -4.24
N SER A 15 4.72 -17.25 -3.36
CA SER A 15 5.29 -17.37 -2.01
C SER A 15 4.57 -18.42 -1.16
N ILE A 16 3.27 -18.62 -1.38
CA ILE A 16 2.48 -19.64 -0.70
C ILE A 16 2.96 -21.04 -1.11
N ALA A 17 3.15 -21.26 -2.41
CA ALA A 17 3.66 -22.54 -2.91
C ALA A 17 5.07 -22.81 -2.38
N ALA A 18 5.94 -21.80 -2.36
CA ALA A 18 7.29 -21.90 -1.85
C ALA A 18 7.35 -22.22 -0.35
N VAL A 19 6.56 -21.52 0.47
CA VAL A 19 6.52 -21.74 1.93
C VAL A 19 5.92 -23.11 2.29
N VAL A 20 4.92 -23.59 1.53
CA VAL A 20 4.30 -24.91 1.77
C VAL A 20 5.17 -26.07 1.25
N HIS A 21 5.95 -25.85 0.19
CA HIS A 21 6.78 -26.88 -0.44
C HIS A 21 8.26 -26.48 -0.50
N PRO A 22 8.93 -26.26 0.66
CA PRO A 22 10.28 -25.69 0.70
C PRO A 22 11.34 -26.52 -0.02
N ILE A 23 11.14 -27.84 -0.12
CA ILE A 23 12.06 -28.76 -0.83
C ILE A 23 12.15 -28.41 -2.33
N GLY A 24 11.12 -27.79 -2.91
CA GLY A 24 11.12 -27.34 -4.31
C GLY A 24 11.76 -25.98 -4.54
N PHE A 25 12.10 -25.23 -3.48
CA PHE A 25 12.52 -23.83 -3.54
C PHE A 25 13.80 -23.62 -2.73
N THR A 26 14.92 -24.11 -3.26
CA THR A 26 16.21 -24.14 -2.56
C THR A 26 17.26 -23.24 -3.21
N ARG A 27 16.91 -22.44 -4.22
CA ARG A 27 17.88 -21.65 -4.97
C ARG A 27 18.34 -20.44 -4.15
N THR A 28 19.62 -20.11 -4.30
CA THR A 28 20.14 -18.78 -3.94
C THR A 28 19.97 -17.83 -5.12
N ILE A 29 19.20 -16.78 -4.90
CA ILE A 29 18.98 -15.66 -5.80
C ILE A 29 20.10 -14.65 -5.63
N LYS A 30 20.74 -14.30 -6.74
CA LYS A 30 21.83 -13.33 -6.82
C LYS A 30 21.42 -12.21 -7.76
N ILE A 31 21.43 -10.99 -7.26
CA ILE A 31 21.12 -9.78 -8.03
C ILE A 31 22.30 -8.84 -7.84
N GLU A 32 22.87 -8.35 -8.94
CA GLU A 32 23.99 -7.42 -8.89
C GLU A 32 23.65 -6.21 -8.00
N GLY A 33 24.56 -5.86 -7.08
CA GLY A 33 24.36 -4.76 -6.13
C GLY A 33 23.42 -5.07 -4.95
N LYS A 34 22.94 -6.31 -4.78
CA LYS A 34 22.14 -6.73 -3.62
C LYS A 34 22.77 -7.92 -2.90
N PRO A 35 22.52 -8.08 -1.58
CA PRO A 35 22.92 -9.29 -0.86
C PRO A 35 22.31 -10.55 -1.50
N ASP A 36 23.08 -11.64 -1.50
CA ASP A 36 22.57 -12.97 -1.84
C ASP A 36 21.42 -13.33 -0.90
N ARG A 37 20.33 -13.89 -1.46
CA ARG A 37 19.17 -14.33 -0.70
C ARG A 37 18.69 -15.68 -1.19
N THR A 38 18.06 -16.47 -0.34
CA THR A 38 17.39 -17.70 -0.72
C THR A 38 15.98 -17.44 -1.23
N GLU A 39 15.45 -18.32 -2.08
CA GLU A 39 14.03 -18.29 -2.48
C GLU A 39 13.11 -18.30 -1.25
N MET A 40 13.47 -19.05 -0.21
CA MET A 40 12.69 -19.11 1.02
C MET A 40 12.67 -17.79 1.79
N GLU A 41 13.79 -17.06 1.88
CA GLU A 41 13.81 -15.74 2.52
C GLU A 41 12.93 -14.75 1.77
N ILE A 42 12.95 -14.79 0.43
CA ILE A 42 12.12 -13.93 -0.40
C ILE A 42 10.65 -14.35 -0.24
N ALA A 43 10.35 -15.64 -0.28
CA ALA A 43 8.99 -16.15 -0.13
C ALA A 43 8.37 -15.77 1.22
N HIS A 44 9.11 -15.92 2.34
CA HIS A 44 8.60 -15.51 3.65
C HIS A 44 8.34 -14.01 3.74
N GLU A 45 9.21 -13.18 3.17
CA GLU A 45 8.99 -11.73 3.12
C GLU A 45 7.78 -11.37 2.25
N THR A 46 7.65 -11.96 1.07
CA THR A 46 6.51 -11.76 0.18
C THR A 46 5.21 -12.19 0.86
N LEU A 47 5.20 -13.37 1.49
CA LEU A 47 4.03 -13.87 2.22
C LEU A 47 3.64 -12.93 3.36
N ARG A 48 4.61 -12.48 4.16
CA ARG A 48 4.38 -11.51 5.25
C ARG A 48 3.80 -10.19 4.74
N ASN A 49 4.35 -9.64 3.66
CA ASN A 49 3.97 -8.33 3.14
C ASN A 49 2.60 -8.33 2.46
N TRP A 50 2.24 -9.41 1.75
CA TRP A 50 1.03 -9.47 0.92
C TRP A 50 -0.10 -10.30 1.50
N PHE A 51 0.20 -11.34 2.28
CA PHE A 51 -0.77 -12.25 2.90
C PHE A 51 -0.54 -12.34 4.41
N PRO A 52 -0.61 -11.22 5.15
CA PRO A 52 -0.25 -11.17 6.57
C PRO A 52 -1.03 -12.18 7.41
N ASP A 53 -2.34 -12.34 7.18
CA ASP A 53 -3.16 -13.31 7.95
C ASP A 53 -2.69 -14.75 7.75
N TRP A 54 -2.28 -15.10 6.52
CA TRP A 54 -1.75 -16.43 6.22
C TRP A 54 -0.35 -16.63 6.79
N PHE A 55 0.50 -15.61 6.73
CA PHE A 55 1.80 -15.62 7.38
C PHE A 55 1.66 -15.83 8.90
N GLU A 56 0.80 -15.07 9.57
CA GLU A 56 0.61 -15.19 11.02
C GLU A 56 0.05 -16.57 11.41
N THR A 57 -0.91 -17.08 10.63
CA THR A 57 -1.48 -18.42 10.87
C THR A 57 -0.45 -19.51 10.66
N PHE A 58 0.35 -19.42 9.59
CA PHE A 58 1.33 -20.46 9.24
C PHE A 58 2.54 -20.45 10.18
N CYS A 59 3.05 -19.26 10.52
CA CYS A 59 4.24 -19.12 11.37
C CYS A 59 3.90 -19.08 12.87
N GLY A 60 2.65 -18.84 13.26
CA GLY A 60 2.25 -18.65 14.65
C GLY A 60 2.82 -17.37 15.28
N ILE A 61 3.15 -16.37 14.45
CA ILE A 61 3.76 -15.10 14.85
C ILE A 61 2.78 -13.98 14.53
N ARG A 62 2.62 -13.00 15.42
CA ARG A 62 1.85 -11.78 15.13
C ARG A 62 2.73 -10.74 14.44
N ILE A 63 2.20 -10.09 13.41
CA ILE A 63 2.83 -9.00 12.70
C ILE A 63 2.55 -7.70 13.45
N GLU A 64 3.63 -6.99 13.79
CA GLU A 64 3.57 -5.66 14.41
C GLU A 64 3.53 -4.54 13.35
N PRO A 65 3.11 -3.31 13.71
CA PRO A 65 3.17 -2.17 12.80
C PRO A 65 4.57 -1.97 12.19
N GLY A 66 4.63 -1.73 10.89
CA GLY A 66 5.87 -1.59 10.12
C GLY A 66 6.42 -2.91 9.58
N GLN A 67 5.83 -4.05 9.94
CA GLN A 67 6.31 -5.37 9.53
C GLN A 67 5.47 -5.99 8.39
N SER A 68 4.53 -5.29 7.76
CA SER A 68 3.85 -5.81 6.57
C SER A 68 3.14 -4.68 5.85
N ILE A 69 3.37 -4.58 4.54
CA ILE A 69 2.78 -3.54 3.70
C ILE A 69 1.25 -3.58 3.76
N VAL A 70 0.64 -4.75 3.57
CA VAL A 70 -0.81 -4.92 3.61
C VAL A 70 -1.37 -4.72 5.01
N ARG A 71 -0.73 -5.26 6.06
CA ARG A 71 -1.20 -5.04 7.44
C ARG A 71 -1.16 -3.56 7.82
N ASP A 72 -0.09 -2.86 7.47
CA ASP A 72 0.05 -1.44 7.73
C ASP A 72 -0.99 -0.62 6.97
N GLN A 73 -1.33 -1.03 5.74
CA GLN A 73 -2.42 -0.41 4.98
C GLN A 73 -3.76 -0.62 5.67
N GLN A 74 -4.08 -1.85 6.11
CA GLN A 74 -5.31 -2.15 6.84
C GLN A 74 -5.43 -1.33 8.14
N ILE A 75 -4.34 -1.20 8.89
CA ILE A 75 -4.29 -0.39 10.11
C ILE A 75 -4.55 1.09 9.76
N PHE A 76 -3.85 1.62 8.77
CA PHE A 76 -4.02 3.00 8.33
C PHE A 76 -5.46 3.28 7.88
N ASP A 77 -6.06 2.40 7.08
CA ASP A 77 -7.43 2.55 6.57
C ASP A 77 -8.46 2.49 7.69
N ARG A 78 -8.27 1.58 8.67
CA ARG A 78 -9.12 1.48 9.85
C ARG A 78 -9.07 2.78 10.66
N ASP A 79 -7.87 3.26 10.96
CA ASP A 79 -7.66 4.41 11.83
C ASP A 79 -8.11 5.73 11.16
N ASN A 80 -8.12 5.78 9.83
CA ASN A 80 -8.56 6.93 9.05
C ASN A 80 -9.94 6.76 8.39
N ARG A 81 -10.74 5.78 8.83
CA ARG A 81 -12.06 5.50 8.24
C ARG A 81 -12.97 6.73 8.19
N GLY A 82 -12.90 7.60 9.20
CA GLY A 82 -13.67 8.85 9.31
C GLY A 82 -12.99 10.08 8.72
N ASN A 83 -11.78 9.97 8.18
CA ASN A 83 -11.01 11.08 7.63
C ASN A 83 -11.03 11.04 6.10
N TYR A 84 -10.75 12.18 5.45
CA TYR A 84 -10.53 12.23 4.01
C TYR A 84 -9.09 11.82 3.70
N VAL A 85 -8.92 10.69 3.01
CA VAL A 85 -7.62 10.16 2.58
C VAL A 85 -7.46 10.41 1.09
N VAL A 86 -6.31 10.94 0.67
CA VAL A 86 -6.03 11.22 -0.74
C VAL A 86 -6.01 9.93 -1.56
N THR A 87 -6.72 9.93 -2.68
CA THR A 87 -6.81 8.78 -3.62
C THR A 87 -6.13 9.07 -4.96
N ALA A 88 -6.09 10.33 -5.39
CA ALA A 88 -5.31 10.76 -6.55
C ALA A 88 -4.81 12.20 -6.36
N ALA A 89 -3.72 12.53 -7.06
CA ALA A 89 -3.04 13.81 -6.94
C ALA A 89 -2.49 14.30 -8.28
N TRP A 90 -2.42 15.61 -8.40
CA TRP A 90 -1.94 16.36 -9.56
C TRP A 90 -0.91 17.38 -9.10
N GLY A 91 0.19 17.49 -9.84
CA GLY A 91 1.20 18.50 -9.60
C GLY A 91 0.83 19.84 -10.23
N ASP A 92 1.71 20.82 -10.04
CA ASP A 92 1.67 22.16 -10.64
C ASP A 92 1.73 22.17 -12.18
N TRP A 93 1.97 21.02 -12.83
CA TRP A 93 1.82 20.85 -14.28
C TRP A 93 0.35 20.86 -14.73
N ALA A 94 -0.61 20.58 -13.84
CA ALA A 94 -2.02 20.65 -14.14
C ALA A 94 -2.48 22.12 -14.10
N HIS A 95 -3.15 22.58 -15.16
CA HIS A 95 -3.55 23.98 -15.32
C HIS A 95 -4.40 24.57 -14.19
N TRP A 96 -5.04 23.72 -13.37
CA TRP A 96 -5.87 24.11 -12.25
C TRP A 96 -5.13 24.10 -10.90
N VAL A 97 -3.89 23.59 -10.86
CA VAL A 97 -3.07 23.49 -9.65
C VAL A 97 -2.08 24.65 -9.62
N PRO A 98 -2.16 25.56 -8.63
CA PRO A 98 -1.19 26.64 -8.49
C PRO A 98 0.24 26.12 -8.22
N GLU A 99 1.23 26.91 -8.62
CA GLU A 99 2.63 26.62 -8.29
C GLU A 99 2.84 26.44 -6.78
N GLY A 100 3.62 25.43 -6.39
CA GLY A 100 3.86 25.10 -4.99
C GLY A 100 2.70 24.37 -4.30
N LYS A 101 1.63 24.00 -5.02
CA LYS A 101 0.54 23.17 -4.51
C LYS A 101 0.49 21.80 -5.19
N VAL A 102 -0.27 20.91 -4.56
CA VAL A 102 -0.70 19.63 -5.10
C VAL A 102 -2.22 19.63 -5.05
N GLY A 103 -2.84 19.48 -6.21
CA GLY A 103 -4.27 19.25 -6.30
C GLY A 103 -4.57 17.79 -5.96
N VAL A 104 -5.58 17.52 -5.14
CA VAL A 104 -5.91 16.16 -4.72
C VAL A 104 -7.42 15.92 -4.72
N VAL A 105 -7.79 14.68 -4.99
CA VAL A 105 -9.11 14.15 -4.61
C VAL A 105 -8.91 13.23 -3.42
N ALA A 106 -9.75 13.39 -2.41
CA ALA A 106 -9.70 12.60 -1.19
C ALA A 106 -11.07 12.01 -0.91
N LYS A 107 -11.06 10.76 -0.43
CA LYS A 107 -12.25 9.97 -0.14
C LYS A 107 -12.29 9.64 1.34
N ARG A 108 -13.48 9.73 1.94
CA ARG A 108 -13.73 9.26 3.30
C ARG A 108 -14.41 7.90 3.25
N ALA A 109 -13.81 6.90 3.89
CA ALA A 109 -14.28 5.52 3.79
C ALA A 109 -15.62 5.27 4.51
N SER A 110 -15.94 6.05 5.56
CA SER A 110 -17.16 5.86 6.36
C SER A 110 -18.46 6.10 5.59
N ASP A 111 -18.46 7.01 4.62
CA ASP A 111 -19.66 7.41 3.87
C ASP A 111 -19.41 7.53 2.36
N HIS A 112 -18.22 7.16 1.89
CA HIS A 112 -17.78 7.24 0.50
C HIS A 112 -17.85 8.64 -0.11
N THR A 113 -17.87 9.68 0.71
CA THR A 113 -17.83 11.06 0.22
C THR A 113 -16.46 11.37 -0.38
N GLU A 114 -16.47 12.03 -1.54
CA GLU A 114 -15.27 12.53 -2.22
C GLU A 114 -15.27 14.05 -2.24
N LYS A 115 -14.10 14.63 -1.98
CA LYS A 115 -13.86 16.07 -1.99
C LYS A 115 -12.52 16.38 -2.64
N TRP A 116 -12.39 17.61 -3.12
CA TRP A 116 -11.20 18.10 -3.80
C TRP A 116 -10.50 19.13 -2.95
N PHE A 117 -9.17 19.09 -2.90
CA PHE A 117 -8.37 19.99 -2.08
C PHE A 117 -7.13 20.49 -2.82
N LEU A 118 -6.62 21.64 -2.38
CA LEU A 118 -5.25 22.07 -2.63
C LEU A 118 -4.44 21.87 -1.35
N VAL A 119 -3.35 21.11 -1.48
CA VAL A 119 -2.40 20.79 -0.41
C VAL A 119 -1.08 21.47 -0.72
N ASP A 120 -0.33 21.87 0.31
CA ASP A 120 1.01 22.42 0.11
C ASP A 120 1.98 21.33 -0.38
N LYS A 121 2.74 21.62 -1.45
CA LYS A 121 3.69 20.66 -2.04
C LYS A 121 4.81 20.29 -1.06
N ALA A 122 5.16 21.19 -0.13
CA ALA A 122 6.22 20.95 0.84
C ALA A 122 5.87 19.86 1.87
N ILE A 123 4.58 19.59 2.09
CA ILE A 123 4.10 18.62 3.09
C ILE A 123 3.42 17.40 2.48
N TYR A 124 3.08 17.46 1.19
CA TYR A 124 2.41 16.35 0.51
C TYR A 124 3.34 15.12 0.44
N GLY A 125 2.78 13.94 0.70
CA GLY A 125 3.53 12.69 0.78
C GLY A 125 2.64 11.47 0.61
N GLN A 126 3.20 10.29 0.87
CA GLN A 126 2.48 9.02 0.78
C GLN A 126 1.44 8.89 1.90
N ARG A 127 0.30 8.24 1.64
CA ARG A 127 -0.80 8.03 2.62
C ARG A 127 -1.27 9.33 3.28
N PHE A 128 -1.50 10.37 2.47
CA PHE A 128 -1.85 11.69 2.96
C PHE A 128 -3.31 11.77 3.45
N VAL A 129 -3.48 12.29 4.67
CA VAL A 129 -4.78 12.59 5.28
C VAL A 129 -5.01 14.09 5.24
N ILE A 130 -6.17 14.49 4.74
CA ILE A 130 -6.56 15.90 4.68
C ILE A 130 -6.79 16.46 6.08
N ASP A 131 -6.21 17.61 6.34
CA ASP A 131 -6.50 18.45 7.50
C ASP A 131 -7.44 19.57 7.06
N LEU A 132 -8.71 19.51 7.50
CA LEU A 132 -9.74 20.49 7.12
C LEU A 132 -9.50 21.91 7.66
N THR A 133 -8.53 22.08 8.57
CA THR A 133 -8.14 23.41 9.10
C THR A 133 -6.98 24.04 8.32
N ARG A 134 -6.21 23.23 7.58
CA ARG A 134 -5.01 23.62 6.85
C ARG A 134 -5.19 23.55 5.33
N ASP A 135 -5.78 22.48 4.84
CA ASP A 135 -5.91 22.18 3.42
C ASP A 135 -7.15 22.85 2.84
N THR A 136 -7.02 23.41 1.64
CA THR A 136 -8.08 24.25 1.05
C THR A 136 -9.02 23.40 0.22
N GLU A 137 -10.26 23.23 0.65
CA GLU A 137 -11.31 22.58 -0.16
C GLU A 137 -11.63 23.41 -1.40
N ILE A 138 -11.73 22.75 -2.55
CA ILE A 138 -12.09 23.35 -3.83
C ILE A 138 -13.24 22.57 -4.48
N THR A 139 -13.89 23.18 -5.45
CA THR A 139 -14.81 22.46 -6.34
C THR A 139 -14.02 21.54 -7.28
N LYS A 140 -14.63 20.44 -7.68
CA LYS A 140 -14.06 19.54 -8.70
C LYS A 140 -13.65 20.34 -9.96
N PRO A 141 -12.40 20.26 -10.41
CA PRO A 141 -11.97 20.86 -11.68
C PRO A 141 -12.72 20.24 -12.86
N GLU A 142 -13.02 21.04 -13.90
CA GLU A 142 -13.69 20.54 -15.10
C GLU A 142 -12.83 19.53 -15.89
N ARG A 143 -11.50 19.71 -15.83
CA ARG A 143 -10.50 18.88 -16.50
C ARG A 143 -9.40 18.51 -15.50
N PRO A 144 -9.67 17.57 -14.59
CA PRO A 144 -8.72 17.17 -13.56
C PRO A 144 -7.49 16.50 -14.15
#